data_AF-A0A7S4BPE5-F1
#
_entry.id   AF-A0A7S4BPE5-F1
#
_cell.length_a   1.000
_cell.length_b   1.000
_cell.length_c   1.000
_cell.angle_alpha   90.00
_cell.angle_beta   90.00
_cell.angle_gamma   90.00
#
_symmetry.space_group_name_H-M   'P 1'
#
loop_
_entity.id
_entity.type
_entity.pdbx_description
1 polymer ?
#
loop_
_entity_poly.entity_id
_entity_poly.type
_entity_poly.pdbx_seq_one_letter_code
_entity_poly.pdbx_strand_id
1 'polypeptide(L)'
;YISEAAGTVRLTVKRLKGGLDPAVLFFSTEDGTADAGFDYEPQSGHLLFRRGDKSKDIKILIIDDDEIERDKHFTVKLMYPEGGTLNRFYEKVTVVIVDDDLNWFELVARQRLYQVIEAACTVFALFGNELYMRYAPKKYDVYLDAITMTVFCFFAFDIVVQHNLHRSYKCSVRFWLDLIATAMLLPSVTFIFEAIVASAPEQVVSVLVQGTAARATR
;
A
#
# COMPACT_ATOMS: atom_id res chain seq x y z
N TYR A 1 17.88 5.93 2.07
CA TYR A 1 16.66 5.20 2.46
C TYR A 1 17.01 4.31 3.61
N ILE A 2 16.28 4.47 4.70
CA ILE A 2 16.36 3.68 5.93
C ILE A 2 14.92 3.50 6.41
N SER A 3 14.57 2.33 6.94
CA SER A 3 13.28 2.15 7.63
C SER A 3 13.27 2.98 8.91
N GLU A 4 12.10 3.44 9.31
CA GLU A 4 11.87 4.08 10.60
C GLU A 4 12.20 3.13 11.76
N ALA A 5 11.71 1.89 11.69
CA ALA A 5 12.05 0.82 12.64
C ALA A 5 13.51 0.32 12.59
N ALA A 6 14.38 0.89 11.75
CA ALA A 6 15.80 0.51 11.74
C ALA A 6 16.52 0.96 13.01
N GLY A 7 15.98 1.95 13.73
CA GLY A 7 16.49 2.51 14.99
C GLY A 7 17.81 3.29 14.87
N THR A 8 18.69 2.99 13.92
CA THR A 8 19.93 3.74 13.70
C THR A 8 20.38 3.71 12.24
N VAL A 9 20.62 4.89 11.66
CA VAL A 9 21.31 5.02 10.38
C VAL A 9 22.83 5.13 10.59
N ARG A 10 23.59 4.35 9.82
CA ARG A 10 25.06 4.39 9.82
C ARG A 10 25.57 5.00 8.51
N LEU A 11 26.24 6.15 8.62
CA LEU A 11 26.89 6.82 7.50
C LEU A 11 28.41 6.66 7.61
N THR A 12 29.02 5.95 6.67
CA THR A 12 30.47 5.74 6.64
C THR A 12 31.16 6.83 5.83
N VAL A 13 31.97 7.63 6.51
CA VAL A 13 32.87 8.61 5.89
C VAL A 13 34.18 7.93 5.52
N LYS A 14 34.54 7.96 4.24
CA LYS A 14 35.79 7.36 3.72
C LYS A 14 36.84 8.42 3.44
N ARG A 15 38.05 8.20 3.95
CA ARG A 15 39.25 8.98 3.65
C ARG A 15 39.95 8.35 2.46
N LEU A 16 39.88 9.01 1.30
CA LEU A 16 40.38 8.44 0.03
C LEU A 16 41.89 8.61 -0.17
N LYS A 17 42.45 9.77 0.22
CA LYS A 17 43.85 10.15 0.00
C LYS A 17 44.41 10.89 1.22
N GLY A 18 45.73 10.81 1.41
CA GLY A 18 46.43 11.32 2.58
C GLY A 18 46.06 10.50 3.82
N GLY A 19 47.01 9.76 4.39
CA GLY A 19 46.76 8.88 5.55
C GLY A 19 47.90 8.88 6.56
N LEU A 20 48.88 9.77 6.37
CA LEU A 20 50.07 9.87 7.20
C LEU A 20 49.85 10.88 8.33
N ASP A 21 49.09 11.95 8.07
CA ASP A 21 48.77 12.97 9.06
C ASP A 21 47.34 12.82 9.61
N PRO A 22 47.11 13.19 10.87
CA PRO A 22 45.76 13.21 11.43
C PRO A 22 44.88 14.24 10.72
N ALA A 23 43.59 13.96 10.62
CA ALA A 23 42.61 14.89 10.07
C ALA A 23 41.35 14.91 10.93
N VAL A 24 40.72 16.08 11.05
CA VAL A 24 39.46 16.28 11.78
C VAL A 24 38.41 16.73 10.79
N LEU A 25 37.21 16.15 10.86
CA LEU A 25 36.07 16.53 10.05
C LEU A 25 34.86 16.78 10.94
N PHE A 26 34.23 17.94 10.84
CA PHE A 26 33.02 18.24 11.60
C PHE A 26 31.78 17.80 10.82
N PHE A 27 30.71 17.48 11.55
CA PHE A 27 29.42 17.18 10.94
C PHE A 27 28.27 17.71 11.81
N SER A 28 27.13 17.93 11.16
CA SER A 28 25.86 18.23 11.81
C SER A 28 24.70 17.70 10.99
N THR A 29 23.61 17.33 11.66
CA THR A 29 22.32 17.07 11.04
C THR A 29 21.56 18.38 10.83
N GLU A 30 20.73 18.42 9.80
CA GLU A 30 19.79 19.49 9.52
C GLU A 30 18.47 18.92 9.04
N ASP A 31 17.39 19.53 9.52
CA ASP A 31 16.02 19.16 9.18
C ASP A 31 15.75 19.36 7.68
N GLY A 32 14.87 18.51 7.15
CA GLY A 32 14.33 18.63 5.81
C GLY A 32 12.82 18.66 5.89
N THR A 33 12.18 17.54 5.56
CA THR A 33 10.79 17.26 5.97
C THR A 33 10.72 16.40 7.21
N ALA A 34 11.86 15.85 7.66
CA ALA A 34 11.98 15.21 8.96
C ALA A 34 12.38 16.25 10.02
N ASP A 35 11.68 16.23 11.15
CA ASP A 35 11.83 17.10 12.31
C ASP A 35 12.73 16.46 13.38
N ALA A 36 13.79 17.17 13.76
CA ALA A 36 14.68 16.75 14.84
C ALA A 36 13.93 16.60 16.18
N GLY A 37 14.14 15.46 16.83
CA GLY A 37 13.50 15.10 18.10
C GLY A 37 12.17 14.38 17.96
N PHE A 38 11.59 14.33 16.76
CA PHE A 38 10.40 13.53 16.44
C PHE A 38 10.74 12.37 15.51
N ASP A 39 11.47 12.63 14.42
CA ASP A 39 11.78 11.58 13.43
C ASP A 39 13.22 11.03 13.57
N TYR A 40 14.11 11.85 14.14
CA TYR A 40 15.50 11.46 14.38
C TYR A 40 16.14 12.28 15.51
N GLU A 41 17.18 11.76 16.16
CA GLU A 41 17.91 12.53 17.16
C GLU A 41 18.93 13.47 16.48
N PRO A 42 18.86 14.80 16.71
CA PRO A 42 19.81 15.74 16.13
C PRO A 42 21.22 15.48 16.67
N GLN A 43 22.18 15.42 15.77
CA GLN A 43 23.56 15.11 16.13
C GLN A 43 24.53 16.08 15.46
N SER A 44 25.47 16.58 16.24
CA SER A 44 26.63 17.30 15.73
C SER A 44 27.90 16.84 16.44
N GLY A 45 29.04 16.94 15.76
CA GLY A 45 30.29 16.46 16.32
C GLY A 45 31.44 16.51 15.33
N HIS A 46 32.48 15.74 15.63
CA HIS A 46 33.65 15.62 14.77
C HIS A 46 34.15 14.18 14.67
N LEU A 47 34.78 13.87 13.54
CA LEU A 47 35.45 12.61 13.26
C LEU A 47 36.95 12.85 13.25
N LEU A 48 37.67 12.24 14.19
CA LEU A 48 39.13 12.24 14.21
C LEU A 48 39.66 11.03 13.43
N PHE A 49 40.25 11.30 12.27
CA PHE A 49 41.02 10.31 11.51
C PHE A 49 42.46 10.30 12.00
N ARG A 50 42.84 9.24 12.73
CA ARG A 50 44.24 9.03 13.11
C ARG A 50 45.06 8.58 11.91
N ARG A 51 46.38 8.54 12.08
CA ARG A 51 47.29 7.97 11.07
C ARG A 51 46.86 6.54 10.74
N GLY A 52 46.63 6.27 9.46
CA GLY A 52 46.17 4.98 8.96
C GLY A 52 44.65 4.76 8.97
N ASP A 53 43.84 5.60 9.63
CA ASP A 53 42.39 5.47 9.60
C ASP A 53 41.84 5.78 8.19
N LYS A 54 41.16 4.79 7.59
CA LYS A 54 40.56 4.91 6.24
C LYS A 54 39.07 5.26 6.27
N SER A 55 38.38 5.00 7.38
CA SER A 55 36.96 5.27 7.50
C SER A 55 36.54 5.51 8.94
N LYS A 56 35.46 6.28 9.11
CA LYS A 56 34.75 6.48 10.38
C LYS A 56 33.26 6.45 10.12
N ASP A 57 32.50 6.03 11.12
CA ASP A 57 31.05 5.96 11.05
C ASP A 57 30.43 7.10 11.86
N ILE A 58 29.41 7.73 11.29
CA ILE A 58 28.44 8.56 11.99
C ILE A 58 27.20 7.68 12.22
N LYS A 59 26.70 7.64 13.46
CA LYS A 59 25.52 6.87 13.85
C LYS A 59 24.48 7.83 14.41
N ILE A 60 23.37 7.96 13.69
CA ILE A 60 22.25 8.83 14.04
C ILE A 60 21.07 7.92 14.39
N LEU A 61 20.45 8.19 15.54
CA LEU A 61 19.28 7.45 15.99
C LEU A 61 18.05 7.90 15.19
N ILE A 62 17.28 6.93 14.71
CA ILE A 62 15.99 7.15 14.08
C ILE A 62 14.94 6.86 15.14
N ILE A 63 13.96 7.75 15.26
CA ILE A 63 12.86 7.61 16.22
C ILE A 63 11.73 6.93 15.46
N ASP A 64 11.11 5.96 16.12
CA ASP A 64 10.08 5.08 15.56
C ASP A 64 8.79 5.34 16.33
N ASP A 65 7.67 5.49 15.61
CA ASP A 65 6.34 5.62 16.21
C ASP A 65 5.33 4.67 15.54
N ASP A 66 4.03 4.91 15.73
CA ASP A 66 2.96 4.05 15.19
C ASP A 66 2.00 4.86 14.26
N GLU A 67 2.37 6.10 13.92
CA GLU A 67 1.57 7.00 13.10
C GLU A 67 1.93 6.85 11.62
N ILE A 68 0.93 6.60 10.77
CA ILE A 68 1.16 6.51 9.33
C ILE A 68 1.48 7.89 8.75
N GLU A 69 2.71 8.05 8.30
CA GLU A 69 3.24 9.26 7.72
C GLU A 69 3.61 9.08 6.23
N ARG A 70 4.32 10.07 5.68
CA ARG A 70 4.92 10.00 4.35
C ARG A 70 6.42 9.96 4.53
N ASP A 71 7.15 9.34 3.61
CA ASP A 71 8.61 9.37 3.58
C ASP A 71 9.16 10.78 3.88
N LYS A 72 9.90 10.88 4.99
CA LYS A 72 10.55 12.11 5.43
C LYS A 72 12.04 12.06 5.15
N HIS A 73 12.69 13.22 5.16
CA HIS A 73 14.14 13.28 4.98
C HIS A 73 14.79 14.37 5.79
N PHE A 74 16.02 14.09 6.22
CA PHE A 74 16.93 15.05 6.82
C PHE A 74 18.28 15.01 6.09
N THR A 75 19.14 15.97 6.37
CA THR A 75 20.46 16.08 5.73
C THR A 75 21.57 16.00 6.76
N VAL A 76 22.64 15.29 6.43
CA VAL A 76 23.90 15.31 7.19
C VAL A 76 24.91 16.14 6.41
N LYS A 77 25.40 17.21 7.03
CA LYS A 77 26.44 18.08 6.46
C LYS A 77 27.80 17.75 7.03
N LEU A 78 28.80 17.71 6.16
CA LEU A 78 30.22 17.60 6.50
C LEU A 78 30.87 18.97 6.34
N MET A 79 31.65 19.40 7.33
CA MET A 79 32.20 20.76 7.39
C MET A 79 33.65 20.78 7.90
N TYR A 80 34.34 21.87 7.57
CA TYR A 80 35.64 22.27 8.16
C TYR A 80 36.67 21.13 8.31
N PRO A 81 37.07 20.45 7.22
CA PRO A 81 38.14 19.46 7.31
C PRO A 81 39.47 20.13 7.68
N GLU A 82 40.02 19.83 8.85
CA GLU A 82 41.38 20.18 9.22
C GLU A 82 42.33 19.03 8.84
N GLY A 83 43.49 19.35 8.24
CA GLY A 83 44.45 18.32 7.80
C GLY A 83 44.01 17.54 6.55
N GLY A 84 43.05 18.06 5.79
CA GLY A 84 42.54 17.43 4.58
C GLY A 84 41.68 18.34 3.71
N THR A 85 41.00 17.76 2.72
CA THR A 85 40.06 18.47 1.84
C THR A 85 38.81 17.64 1.67
N LEU A 86 37.65 18.28 1.80
CA LEU A 86 36.35 17.66 1.60
C LEU A 86 36.00 17.71 0.11
N ASN A 87 35.48 16.59 -0.40
CA ASN A 87 34.91 16.55 -1.74
C ASN A 87 33.52 17.19 -1.71
N ARG A 88 33.32 18.30 -2.43
CA ARG A 88 32.06 19.06 -2.44
C ARG A 88 30.84 18.23 -2.86
N PHE A 89 31.03 17.16 -3.65
CA PHE A 89 29.93 16.26 -4.01
C PHE A 89 29.35 15.51 -2.81
N TYR A 90 30.13 15.32 -1.74
CA TYR A 90 29.74 14.61 -0.54
C TYR A 90 29.65 15.54 0.68
N GLU A 91 29.59 16.85 0.46
CA GLU A 91 29.43 17.83 1.54
C GLU A 91 28.10 17.65 2.27
N LYS A 92 27.07 17.18 1.55
CA LYS A 92 25.74 16.94 2.09
C LYS A 92 25.26 15.57 1.63
N VAL A 93 24.70 14.81 2.57
CA VAL A 93 24.06 13.53 2.29
C VAL A 93 22.64 13.59 2.82
N THR A 94 21.66 13.36 1.96
CA THR A 94 20.26 13.27 2.35
C THR A 94 19.94 11.84 2.78
N VAL A 95 19.40 11.71 3.99
CA VAL A 95 18.85 10.46 4.50
C VAL A 95 17.34 10.56 4.38
N VAL A 96 16.75 9.59 3.70
CA VAL A 96 15.29 9.42 3.60
C VAL A 96 14.89 8.32 4.58
N ILE A 97 14.00 8.67 5.52
CA ILE A 97 13.32 7.77 6.44
C ILE A 97 12.05 7.30 5.74
N VAL A 98 11.88 5.98 5.69
CA VAL A 98 10.74 5.32 5.07
C VAL A 98 9.90 4.76 6.20
N ASP A 99 8.66 5.26 6.28
CA ASP A 99 7.62 4.83 7.20
C ASP A 99 7.34 3.32 7.03
N ASP A 100 7.19 2.62 8.15
CA ASP A 100 6.85 1.18 8.16
C ASP A 100 5.57 0.82 8.92
N ASP A 101 4.77 1.81 9.29
CA ASP A 101 3.49 1.63 9.97
C ASP A 101 2.36 1.20 9.03
N LEU A 102 2.54 1.41 7.73
CA LEU A 102 1.61 0.93 6.71
C LEU A 102 1.58 -0.61 6.66
N ASN A 103 0.50 -1.19 7.19
CA ASN A 103 0.24 -2.61 7.03
C ASN A 103 -0.14 -2.97 5.57
N TRP A 104 0.00 -4.26 5.22
CA TRP A 104 -0.26 -4.75 3.86
C TRP A 104 -1.67 -4.44 3.36
N PHE A 105 -2.68 -4.49 4.23
CA PHE A 105 -4.07 -4.22 3.84
C PHE A 105 -4.24 -2.74 3.46
N GLU A 106 -3.59 -1.83 4.18
CA GLU A 106 -3.61 -0.39 3.90
C GLU A 106 -2.86 -0.07 2.62
N LEU A 107 -1.73 -0.74 2.41
CA LEU A 107 -0.97 -0.62 1.18
C LEU A 107 -1.82 -1.00 -0.04
N VAL A 108 -2.53 -2.13 0.03
CA VAL A 108 -3.42 -2.61 -1.03
C VAL A 108 -4.56 -1.61 -1.28
N ALA A 109 -5.27 -1.18 -0.23
CA ALA A 109 -6.40 -0.28 -0.34
C ALA A 109 -6.02 1.14 -0.83
N ARG A 110 -4.78 1.59 -0.57
CA ARG A 110 -4.26 2.87 -1.07
C ARG A 110 -3.91 2.86 -2.56
N GLN A 111 -3.73 1.69 -3.19
CA GLN A 111 -3.37 1.65 -4.61
C GLN A 111 -4.48 2.24 -5.48
N ARG A 112 -4.12 3.14 -6.39
CA ARG A 112 -5.07 3.72 -7.37
C ARG A 112 -5.74 2.63 -8.20
N LEU A 113 -5.02 1.56 -8.52
CA LEU A 113 -5.57 0.42 -9.26
C LEU A 113 -6.68 -0.27 -8.48
N TYR A 114 -6.52 -0.47 -7.17
CA TYR A 114 -7.54 -1.06 -6.30
C TYR A 114 -8.84 -0.26 -6.34
N GLN A 115 -8.74 1.06 -6.16
CA GLN A 115 -9.88 1.97 -6.20
C GLN A 115 -10.61 1.96 -7.56
N VAL A 116 -9.85 1.87 -8.66
CA VAL A 116 -10.43 1.79 -10.01
C VAL A 116 -11.14 0.46 -10.24
N ILE A 117 -10.55 -0.65 -9.80
CA ILE A 117 -11.15 -1.99 -9.92
C ILE A 117 -12.42 -2.06 -9.08
N GLU A 118 -12.39 -1.55 -7.84
CA GLU A 118 -13.55 -1.50 -6.95
C GLU A 118 -14.70 -0.72 -7.60
N ALA A 119 -14.43 0.50 -8.10
CA ALA A 119 -15.44 1.30 -8.78
C ALA A 119 -16.01 0.59 -10.01
N ALA A 120 -15.17 -0.06 -10.82
CA ALA A 120 -15.61 -0.81 -11.99
C ALA A 120 -16.47 -2.03 -11.62
N CYS A 121 -16.10 -2.77 -10.57
CA CYS A 121 -16.85 -3.90 -10.04
C CYS A 121 -18.23 -3.47 -9.53
N THR A 122 -18.31 -2.36 -8.80
CA THR A 122 -19.57 -1.80 -8.31
C THR A 122 -20.50 -1.35 -9.43
N VAL A 123 -19.96 -0.67 -10.45
CA VAL A 123 -20.76 -0.29 -11.64
C VAL A 123 -21.27 -1.53 -12.38
N PHE A 124 -20.42 -2.56 -12.53
CA PHE A 124 -20.84 -3.81 -13.16
C PHE A 124 -21.92 -4.53 -12.35
N ALA A 125 -21.78 -4.61 -11.03
CA ALA A 125 -22.74 -5.25 -10.15
C ALA A 125 -24.10 -4.52 -10.14
N LEU A 126 -24.10 -3.19 -10.17
CA LEU A 126 -25.31 -2.38 -10.16
C LEU A 126 -26.06 -2.40 -11.50
N PHE A 127 -25.34 -2.33 -12.63
CA PHE A 127 -25.96 -2.10 -13.94
C PHE A 127 -25.48 -3.04 -15.03
N GLY A 128 -24.22 -3.45 -14.97
CA GLY A 128 -23.55 -4.19 -16.04
C GLY A 128 -24.20 -5.53 -16.33
N ASN A 129 -24.58 -6.26 -15.28
CA ASN A 129 -25.22 -7.55 -15.43
C ASN A 129 -26.60 -7.45 -16.13
N GLU A 130 -27.46 -6.52 -15.71
CA GLU A 130 -28.78 -6.32 -16.33
C GLU A 130 -28.69 -5.85 -17.79
N LEU A 131 -27.77 -4.91 -18.08
CA LEU A 131 -27.50 -4.43 -19.43
C LEU A 131 -27.05 -5.57 -20.34
N TYR A 132 -26.13 -6.41 -19.85
CA TYR A 132 -25.65 -7.55 -20.61
C TYR A 132 -26.78 -8.53 -20.92
N MET A 133 -27.58 -8.90 -19.92
CA MET A 133 -28.70 -9.81 -20.09
C MET A 133 -29.71 -9.30 -21.14
N ARG A 134 -29.86 -7.98 -21.27
CA ARG A 134 -30.78 -7.32 -22.20
C ARG A 134 -30.28 -7.25 -23.66
N TYR A 135 -28.98 -7.06 -23.87
CA TYR A 135 -28.41 -6.76 -25.19
C TYR A 135 -27.52 -7.86 -25.77
N ALA A 136 -26.93 -8.74 -24.94
CA ALA A 136 -25.98 -9.74 -25.40
C ALA A 136 -26.66 -11.05 -25.86
N PRO A 137 -26.21 -11.66 -26.97
CA PRO A 137 -26.67 -12.99 -27.40
C PRO A 137 -26.29 -14.08 -26.39
N LYS A 138 -27.16 -15.10 -26.25
CA LYS A 138 -26.99 -16.23 -25.32
C LYS A 138 -25.66 -16.99 -25.46
N LYS A 139 -25.05 -16.98 -26.65
CA LYS A 139 -23.74 -17.62 -26.92
C LYS A 139 -22.63 -17.14 -25.96
N TYR A 140 -22.75 -15.94 -25.43
CA TYR A 140 -21.71 -15.35 -24.60
C TYR A 140 -21.93 -15.50 -23.09
N ASP A 141 -23.00 -16.18 -22.65
CA ASP A 141 -23.35 -16.32 -21.23
C ASP A 141 -22.21 -16.93 -20.39
N VAL A 142 -21.42 -17.84 -20.95
CA VAL A 142 -20.24 -18.42 -20.28
C VAL A 142 -19.22 -17.34 -19.89
N TYR A 143 -19.04 -16.30 -20.71
CA TYR A 143 -18.14 -15.19 -20.39
C TYR A 143 -18.74 -14.28 -19.33
N LEU A 144 -20.05 -14.08 -19.33
CA LEU A 144 -20.74 -13.32 -18.29
C LEU A 144 -20.60 -14.01 -16.93
N ASP A 145 -20.84 -15.32 -16.87
CA ASP A 145 -20.66 -16.11 -15.65
C ASP A 145 -19.23 -15.98 -15.10
N ALA A 146 -18.21 -16.03 -15.97
CA ALA A 146 -16.82 -15.85 -15.58
C ALA A 146 -16.51 -14.44 -15.04
N ILE A 147 -17.06 -13.40 -15.67
CA ILE A 147 -16.90 -12.01 -15.22
C ILE A 147 -17.59 -11.83 -13.86
N THR A 148 -18.85 -12.26 -13.74
CA THR A 148 -19.64 -12.19 -12.51
C THR A 148 -18.94 -12.92 -11.37
N MET A 149 -18.35 -14.10 -11.62
CA MET A 149 -17.56 -14.83 -10.64
C MET A 149 -16.30 -14.06 -10.21
N THR A 150 -15.61 -13.43 -11.17
CA THR A 150 -14.42 -12.62 -10.87
C THR A 150 -14.78 -11.43 -9.98
N VAL A 151 -15.88 -10.75 -10.29
CA VAL A 151 -16.40 -9.63 -9.49
C VAL A 151 -16.84 -10.09 -8.09
N PHE A 152 -17.50 -11.25 -7.99
CA PHE A 152 -17.87 -11.86 -6.71
C PHE A 152 -16.64 -12.13 -5.83
N CYS A 153 -15.60 -12.77 -6.39
CA CYS A 153 -14.34 -13.02 -5.68
C CYS A 153 -13.66 -11.71 -5.25
N PHE A 154 -13.72 -10.66 -6.08
CA PHE A 154 -13.18 -9.36 -5.73
C PHE A 154 -13.91 -8.75 -4.53
N PHE A 155 -15.25 -8.74 -4.50
CA PHE A 155 -16.00 -8.23 -3.35
C PHE A 155 -15.75 -9.04 -2.07
N ALA A 156 -15.66 -10.38 -2.17
CA ALA A 156 -15.31 -11.21 -1.03
C ALA A 156 -13.92 -10.87 -0.49
N PHE A 157 -12.95 -10.62 -1.38
CA PHE A 157 -11.61 -10.15 -1.00
C PHE A 157 -11.65 -8.75 -0.38
N ASP A 158 -12.41 -7.81 -0.96
CA ASP A 158 -12.55 -6.45 -0.44
C ASP A 158 -13.15 -6.45 0.97
N ILE A 159 -14.17 -7.26 1.23
CA ILE A 159 -14.72 -7.44 2.59
C ILE A 159 -13.63 -7.88 3.58
N VAL A 160 -12.74 -8.80 3.18
CA VAL A 160 -11.63 -9.24 4.03
C VAL A 160 -10.63 -8.11 4.25
N VAL A 161 -10.23 -7.38 3.21
CA VAL A 161 -9.32 -6.24 3.32
C VAL A 161 -9.90 -5.19 4.27
N GLN A 162 -11.13 -4.73 4.02
CA GLN A 162 -11.80 -3.71 4.81
C GLN A 162 -12.05 -4.15 6.26
N HIS A 163 -12.32 -5.44 6.49
CA HIS A 163 -12.45 -5.97 7.84
C HIS A 163 -11.16 -5.89 8.65
N ASN A 164 -10.01 -6.14 8.01
CA ASN A 164 -8.71 -6.02 8.66
C ASN A 164 -8.28 -4.55 8.86
N LEU A 165 -8.72 -3.65 7.96
CA LEU A 165 -8.46 -2.22 8.05
C LEU A 165 -9.24 -1.50 9.15
N HIS A 166 -10.52 -1.85 9.32
CA HIS A 166 -11.41 -1.11 10.19
C HIS A 166 -11.97 -2.00 11.29
N ARG A 167 -11.63 -1.71 12.55
CA ARG A 167 -12.16 -2.41 13.75
C ARG A 167 -13.69 -2.49 13.77
N SER A 168 -14.39 -1.48 13.22
CA SER A 168 -15.85 -1.38 13.19
C SER A 168 -16.46 -1.53 11.79
N TYR A 169 -15.76 -2.16 10.83
CA TYR A 169 -16.24 -2.31 9.44
C TYR A 169 -17.65 -2.90 9.36
N LYS A 170 -17.98 -3.88 10.19
CA LYS A 170 -19.28 -4.58 10.21
C LYS A 170 -20.48 -3.66 10.46
N CYS A 171 -20.25 -2.49 11.07
CA CYS A 171 -21.29 -1.49 11.34
C CYS A 171 -21.28 -0.34 10.32
N SER A 172 -20.37 -0.37 9.34
CA SER A 172 -20.27 0.64 8.30
C SER A 172 -21.30 0.39 7.20
N VAL A 173 -21.82 1.49 6.63
CA VAL A 173 -22.67 1.44 5.42
C VAL A 173 -21.95 0.73 4.28
N ARG A 174 -20.62 0.86 4.20
CA ARG A 174 -19.81 0.23 3.15
C ARG A 174 -19.89 -1.29 3.18
N PHE A 175 -19.77 -1.89 4.37
CA PHE A 175 -19.95 -3.34 4.55
C PHE A 175 -21.31 -3.82 4.05
N TRP A 176 -22.39 -3.10 4.36
CA TRP A 176 -23.72 -3.47 3.88
C TRP A 176 -23.87 -3.31 2.37
N LEU A 177 -23.24 -2.30 1.77
CA LEU A 177 -23.22 -2.14 0.31
C LEU A 177 -22.47 -3.30 -0.37
N ASP A 178 -21.29 -3.66 0.13
CA ASP A 178 -20.49 -4.76 -0.43
C ASP A 178 -21.21 -6.11 -0.23
N LEU A 179 -21.87 -6.30 0.91
CA LEU A 179 -22.69 -7.48 1.19
C LEU A 179 -23.90 -7.58 0.24
N ILE A 180 -24.60 -6.48 0.02
CA ILE A 180 -25.75 -6.43 -0.91
C ILE A 180 -25.28 -6.65 -2.34
N ALA A 181 -24.19 -6.01 -2.78
CA ALA A 181 -23.60 -6.21 -4.10
C ALA A 181 -23.20 -7.67 -4.32
N THR A 182 -22.56 -8.28 -3.32
CA THR A 182 -22.19 -9.71 -3.33
C THR A 182 -23.44 -10.60 -3.44
N ALA A 183 -24.50 -10.30 -2.67
CA ALA A 183 -25.74 -11.05 -2.69
C ALA A 183 -26.51 -10.89 -4.02
N MET A 184 -26.50 -9.70 -4.63
CA MET A 184 -27.13 -9.41 -5.92
C MET A 184 -26.47 -10.15 -7.09
N LEU A 185 -25.19 -10.52 -6.96
CA LEU A 185 -24.48 -11.30 -7.98
C LEU A 185 -24.80 -12.80 -7.92
N LEU A 186 -25.25 -13.34 -6.77
CA LEU A 186 -25.51 -14.77 -6.59
C LEU A 186 -26.49 -15.37 -7.62
N PRO A 187 -27.65 -14.75 -7.92
CA PRO A 187 -28.60 -15.28 -8.90
C PRO A 187 -28.08 -15.21 -10.34
N SER A 188 -26.99 -14.47 -10.57
CA SER A 188 -26.43 -14.22 -11.89
C SER A 188 -25.34 -15.22 -12.26
N VAL A 189 -24.93 -16.06 -11.31
CA VAL A 189 -24.00 -17.17 -11.54
C VAL A 189 -24.83 -18.42 -11.77
N THR A 190 -24.81 -18.97 -12.98
CA THR A 190 -25.68 -20.08 -13.41
C THR A 190 -25.71 -21.27 -12.45
N PHE A 191 -24.56 -21.81 -12.00
CA PHE A 191 -24.58 -22.96 -11.09
C PHE A 191 -25.13 -22.63 -9.69
N ILE A 192 -24.91 -21.40 -9.21
CA ILE A 192 -25.44 -20.94 -7.91
C ILE A 192 -26.95 -20.79 -8.03
N PHE A 193 -27.41 -20.18 -9.11
CA PHE A 193 -28.82 -20.05 -9.42
C PHE A 193 -29.50 -21.41 -9.52
N GLU A 194 -28.92 -22.38 -10.23
CA GLU A 194 -29.43 -23.75 -10.31
C GLU A 194 -29.48 -24.43 -8.94
N ALA A 195 -28.46 -24.27 -8.10
CA ALA A 195 -28.45 -24.80 -6.74
C ALA A 195 -29.51 -24.15 -5.83
N ILE A 196 -29.73 -22.84 -5.96
CA ILE A 196 -30.79 -22.11 -5.23
C ILE A 196 -32.17 -22.61 -5.69
N VAL A 197 -32.39 -22.72 -7.01
CA VAL A 197 -33.65 -23.22 -7.57
C VAL A 197 -33.91 -24.67 -7.14
N ALA A 198 -32.89 -25.51 -7.12
CA ALA A 198 -33.00 -26.91 -6.68
C ALA A 198 -33.33 -27.08 -5.19
N SER A 199 -33.03 -26.07 -4.37
CA SER A 199 -33.31 -26.07 -2.92
C SER A 199 -34.54 -25.24 -2.52
N ALA A 200 -35.18 -24.55 -3.46
CA ALA A 200 -36.30 -23.65 -3.21
C ALA A 200 -37.67 -24.35 -3.27
N PRO A 201 -38.68 -23.85 -2.52
CA PRO A 201 -40.07 -24.33 -2.65
C PRO A 201 -40.66 -24.04 -4.04
N GLU A 202 -41.53 -24.92 -4.56
CA GLU A 202 -42.13 -24.81 -5.91
C GLU A 202 -42.75 -23.44 -6.23
N GLN A 203 -43.36 -22.78 -5.24
CA GLN A 203 -43.94 -21.45 -5.39
C GLN A 203 -42.89 -20.38 -5.72
N VAL A 204 -41.68 -20.49 -5.16
CA VAL A 204 -40.56 -19.57 -5.42
C VAL A 204 -39.90 -19.88 -6.77
N VAL A 205 -39.80 -21.17 -7.11
CA VAL A 205 -39.27 -21.63 -8.40
C VAL A 205 -40.06 -21.06 -9.57
N SER A 206 -41.39 -21.05 -9.51
CA SER A 206 -42.22 -20.53 -10.62
C SER A 206 -42.00 -19.04 -10.91
N VAL A 207 -41.73 -18.23 -9.87
CA VAL A 207 -41.41 -16.80 -9.99
C VAL A 207 -39.99 -16.59 -10.55
N LEU A 208 -39.01 -17.37 -10.07
CA LEU A 208 -37.61 -17.30 -10.54
C LEU A 208 -37.46 -17.76 -12.00
N VAL A 209 -38.22 -18.77 -12.42
CA VAL A 209 -38.21 -19.31 -13.79
C VAL A 209 -38.91 -18.38 -14.79
N GLN A 210 -39.96 -17.65 -14.38
CA GLN A 210 -40.61 -16.66 -15.25
C GLN A 210 -39.67 -15.51 -15.68
N GLY A 211 -38.78 -15.07 -14.78
CA GLY A 211 -37.78 -14.03 -15.09
C GLY A 211 -36.71 -14.48 -16.09
N THR A 212 -36.33 -15.76 -16.06
CA THR A 212 -35.33 -16.35 -16.98
C THR A 212 -35.94 -16.79 -18.31
N ALA A 213 -37.22 -17.19 -18.32
CA ALA A 213 -37.94 -17.60 -19.53
C ALA A 213 -38.00 -16.50 -20.61
N ALA A 214 -38.03 -15.22 -20.21
CA ALA A 214 -38.00 -14.08 -21.13
C ALA A 214 -36.72 -14.00 -22.00
N ARG A 215 -35.62 -14.62 -21.55
CA ARG A 215 -34.33 -14.66 -22.27
C ARG A 215 -34.16 -15.93 -23.11
N ALA A 216 -34.89 -17.00 -22.81
CA ALA A 216 -34.84 -18.25 -23.57
C ALA A 216 -35.52 -18.17 -24.95
N THR A 217 -36.42 -17.19 -25.13
CA THR A 217 -37.18 -16.97 -26.38
C THR A 217 -36.54 -15.97 -27.36
N ARG A 218 -35.31 -15.50 -27.10
CA ARG A 218 -34.64 -14.44 -27.88
C ARG A 218 -33.30 -14.89 -28.46
#